data_AF-A0A1F6E7Q5-F1
#
_entry.id   AF-A0A1F6E7Q5-F1
#
_cell.length_a   1.000
_cell.length_b   1.000
_cell.length_c   1.000
_cell.angle_alpha   90.00
_cell.angle_beta   90.00
_cell.angle_gamma   90.00
#
_symmetry.space_group_name_H-M   'P 1'
#
loop_
_entity.id
_entity.type
_entity.pdbx_description
1 polymer ?
#
loop_
_entity_poly.entity_id
_entity_poly.type
_entity_poly.pdbx_seq_one_letter_code
_entity_poly.pdbx_strand_id
1 'polypeptide(L)'
;MVLLLLNVYVSANDGKPLNKSGAMRRMHILHMKTSEKIIKQAISTGLIREKIHPHDKRVTLLFPTPRLERMIDDEMPKLARP
;
A
#
# COMPACT_ATOMS: atom_id res chain seq x y z
N MET A 1 -7.52 0.80 -7.44
CA MET A 1 -7.51 0.58 -5.97
C MET A 1 -6.99 -0.81 -5.60
N VAL A 2 -7.54 -1.90 -6.15
CA VAL A 2 -7.06 -3.27 -5.89
C VAL A 2 -5.55 -3.44 -6.13
N LEU A 3 -5.04 -2.95 -7.26
CA LEU A 3 -3.61 -2.99 -7.58
C LEU A 3 -2.73 -2.27 -6.54
N LEU A 4 -3.22 -1.18 -5.92
CA LEU A 4 -2.49 -0.49 -4.85
C LEU A 4 -2.41 -1.36 -3.60
N LEU A 5 -3.54 -1.95 -3.21
CA LEU A 5 -3.66 -2.78 -2.01
C LEU A 5 -2.75 -4.00 -2.10
N LEU A 6 -2.77 -4.72 -3.24
CA LEU A 6 -1.88 -5.86 -3.49
C LEU A 6 -0.41 -5.45 -3.48
N ASN A 7 -0.05 -4.35 -4.16
CA ASN A 7 1.34 -3.89 -4.15
C ASN A 7 1.83 -3.53 -2.74
N VAL A 8 0.99 -2.88 -1.93
CA VAL A 8 1.33 -2.52 -0.55
C VAL A 8 1.51 -3.77 0.31
N TYR A 9 0.63 -4.76 0.15
CA TYR A 9 0.74 -6.05 0.84
C TYR A 9 2.03 -6.80 0.48
N VAL A 10 2.26 -7.07 -0.81
CA VAL A 10 3.45 -7.80 -1.28
C VAL A 10 4.74 -7.06 -0.89
N SER A 11 4.80 -5.74 -1.11
CA SER A 11 5.99 -4.95 -0.78
C SER A 11 6.29 -4.94 0.73
N ALA A 12 5.26 -4.96 1.57
CA ALA A 12 5.44 -5.03 3.02
C ALA A 12 5.94 -6.41 3.45
N ASN A 13 5.41 -7.49 2.88
CA ASN A 13 5.86 -8.87 3.15
C ASN A 13 7.29 -9.13 2.65
N ASP A 14 7.70 -8.52 1.55
CA ASP A 14 9.08 -8.58 1.03
C ASP A 14 10.08 -7.73 1.85
N GLY A 15 9.63 -7.09 2.94
CA GLY A 15 10.46 -6.22 3.77
C GLY A 15 10.84 -4.89 3.10
N LYS A 16 10.24 -4.55 1.96
CA LYS A 16 10.51 -3.34 1.19
C LYS A 16 9.25 -2.48 1.05
N PRO A 17 8.74 -1.90 2.15
CA PRO A 17 7.48 -1.18 2.17
C PRO A 17 7.41 -0.07 1.11
N LEU A 18 6.24 0.07 0.50
CA LEU A 18 6.04 0.95 -0.64
C LEU A 18 6.06 2.42 -0.18
N ASN A 19 6.86 3.26 -0.82
CA ASN A 19 6.81 4.71 -0.58
C ASN A 19 5.57 5.32 -1.25
N LYS A 20 4.96 6.33 -0.63
CA LYS A 20 3.77 7.01 -1.16
C LYS A 20 4.02 7.62 -2.55
N SER A 21 5.18 8.25 -2.73
CA SER A 21 5.58 8.84 -4.02
C SER A 21 5.81 7.80 -5.11
N GLY A 22 6.44 6.66 -4.80
CA GLY A 22 6.63 5.59 -5.78
C GLY A 22 5.37 4.76 -6.00
N ALA A 23 4.46 4.66 -5.02
CA ALA A 23 3.12 4.13 -5.21
C ALA A 23 2.36 4.96 -6.27
N MET A 24 2.38 6.28 -6.14
CA MET A 24 1.77 7.18 -7.13
C MET A 24 2.42 7.02 -8.52
N ARG A 25 3.75 6.92 -8.61
CA ARG A 25 4.44 6.67 -9.89
C ARG A 25 4.07 5.33 -10.48
N ARG A 26 4.20 4.23 -9.73
CA ARG A 26 3.90 2.86 -10.19
C ARG A 26 2.45 2.68 -10.63
N MET A 27 1.52 3.46 -10.07
CA MET A 27 0.13 3.42 -10.48
C MET A 27 -0.12 3.98 -11.89
N HIS A 28 0.85 4.63 -12.57
CA HIS A 28 1.03 5.06 -13.99
C HIS A 28 -0.17 5.28 -14.95
N ILE A 29 -1.41 5.13 -14.47
CA ILE A 29 -2.67 4.91 -15.20
C ILE A 29 -3.66 6.02 -14.84
N LEU A 30 -3.43 6.77 -13.75
CA LEU A 30 -4.36 7.78 -13.26
C LEU A 30 -3.58 9.03 -12.82
N HIS A 31 -3.97 10.21 -13.33
CA HIS A 31 -3.49 11.54 -12.95
C HIS A 31 -3.08 11.62 -11.46
N MET A 32 -2.03 12.40 -11.13
CA MET A 32 -1.52 12.51 -9.75
C MET A 32 -2.62 12.74 -8.70
N LYS A 33 -3.60 13.62 -8.99
CA LYS A 33 -4.75 13.88 -8.11
C LYS A 33 -5.61 12.64 -7.84
N THR A 34 -5.83 11.81 -8.87
CA THR A 34 -6.60 10.59 -8.76
C THR A 34 -5.84 9.52 -7.98
N SER A 35 -4.54 9.40 -8.22
CA SER A 35 -3.65 8.51 -7.48
C SER A 35 -3.61 8.85 -5.98
N GLU A 36 -3.52 10.14 -5.66
CA GLU A 36 -3.58 10.62 -4.28
C GLU A 36 -4.94 10.34 -3.63
N LYS A 37 -6.05 10.57 -4.36
CA LYS A 37 -7.40 10.29 -3.87
C LYS A 37 -7.60 8.81 -3.55
N ILE A 38 -7.08 7.90 -4.38
CA ILE A 38 -7.15 6.45 -4.14
C ILE A 38 -6.37 6.06 -2.89
N ILE A 39 -5.16 6.61 -2.70
CA ILE A 39 -4.35 6.34 -1.50
C ILE A 39 -5.08 6.85 -0.26
N LYS A 40 -5.56 8.10 -0.28
CA LYS A 40 -6.34 8.69 0.83
C LYS A 40 -7.59 7.86 1.15
N GLN A 41 -8.30 7.39 0.13
CA GLN A 41 -9.46 6.54 0.31
C GLN A 41 -9.09 5.21 0.98
N ALA A 42 -8.01 4.56 0.54
CA ALA A 42 -7.54 3.30 1.15
C ALA A 42 -7.08 3.46 2.61
N ILE A 43 -6.55 4.63 2.96
CA ILE A 43 -6.22 4.98 4.35
C ILE A 43 -7.48 5.23 5.16
N SER A 44 -8.42 6.02 4.62
CA SER A 44 -9.69 6.33 5.29
C SER A 44 -10.57 5.10 5.50
N THR A 45 -10.49 4.09 4.64
CA THR A 45 -11.19 2.81 4.83
C THR A 45 -10.49 1.87 5.82
N GLY A 46 -9.32 2.24 6.33
CA GLY A 46 -8.54 1.46 7.27
C GLY A 46 -7.89 0.21 6.66
N LEU A 47 -7.66 0.19 5.34
CA LEU A 47 -6.98 -0.90 4.65
C LEU A 47 -5.45 -0.69 4.58
N ILE A 48 -5.02 0.58 4.53
CA ILE A 48 -3.61 0.95 4.52
C ILE A 48 -3.33 1.91 5.69
N ARG A 49 -2.14 1.85 6.26
CA ARG A 49 -1.61 2.83 7.22
C ARG A 49 -0.36 3.51 6.66
N GLU A 50 -0.17 4.77 7.05
CA GLU A 50 1.03 5.54 6.71
C GLU A 50 2.01 5.54 7.88
N LYS A 51 3.30 5.44 7.60
CA LYS A 51 4.36 5.67 8.59
C LYS A 51 5.47 6.52 7.97
N ILE A 52 5.97 7.49 8.71
CA ILE A 52 7.13 8.27 8.28
C ILE A 52 8.36 7.37 8.33
N HIS A 53 9.20 7.42 7.29
CA HIS A 53 10.43 6.64 7.24
C HIS A 53 11.38 7.04 8.39
N PRO A 54 11.97 6.07 9.12
CA PRO A 54 12.72 6.36 10.35
C PRO A 54 13.94 7.26 10.15
N HIS A 55 14.59 7.17 8.99
CA HIS A 55 15.80 7.95 8.66
C HIS A 55 15.53 9.13 7.72
N ASP A 56 14.41 9.14 7.00
CA ASP A 56 14.09 10.18 6.02
C ASP A 56 12.68 10.71 6.26
N LYS A 57 12.58 11.85 6.96
CA LYS A 57 11.30 12.45 7.31
C LYS A 57 10.48 12.93 6.10
N ARG A 58 11.09 13.02 4.91
CA ARG A 58 10.39 13.39 3.66
C ARG A 58 9.71 12.19 3.01
N VAL A 59 10.05 10.97 3.42
CA VAL A 59 9.49 9.74 2.86
C VAL A 59 8.38 9.22 3.76
N THR A 60 7.20 9.05 3.17
CA THR A 60 6.08 8.33 3.79
C THR A 60 6.01 6.93 3.19
N LEU A 61 6.02 5.93 4.06
CA LEU A 61 5.84 4.52 3.71
C LEU A 61 4.39 4.10 3.93
N LEU A 62 3.90 3.22 3.07
CA LEU A 62 2.58 2.61 3.13
C LEU A 62 2.72 1.17 3.61
N PHE A 63 1.88 0.80 4.56
CA PHE A 63 1.81 -0.57 5.09
C PHE A 63 0.37 -1.07 5.03
N PRO A 64 0.16 -2.38 4.80
CA PRO A 64 -1.16 -2.96 4.98
C PRO A 64 -1.57 -2.89 6.46
N THR A 65 -2.86 -2.84 6.71
CA THR A 65 -3.42 -3.04 8.05
C THR A 65 -3.72 -4.54 8.26
N PRO A 66 -3.87 -5.01 9.52
CA PRO A 66 -4.29 -6.39 9.79
C PRO A 66 -5.65 -6.75 9.19
N ARG A 67 -6.47 -5.75 8.83
CA ARG A 67 -7.72 -5.97 8.10
C ARG A 67 -7.43 -6.33 6.65
N LEU A 68 -6.54 -5.58 5.98
CA LEU A 68 -6.18 -5.86 4.60
C LEU A 68 -5.43 -7.18 4.46
N GLU A 69 -4.51 -7.48 5.38
CA GLU A 69 -3.78 -8.75 5.40
C GLU A 69 -4.75 -9.94 5.41
N ARG A 70 -5.68 -9.96 6.37
CA ARG A 70 -6.72 -11.01 6.44
C ARG A 70 -7.54 -11.12 5.16
N MET A 71 -8.00 -9.99 4.61
CA MET A 71 -8.78 -10.01 3.37
C MET A 71 -8.00 -10.60 2.18
N ILE A 72 -6.70 -10.33 2.07
CA ILE A 72 -5.86 -10.88 1.00
C ILE A 72 -5.54 -12.35 1.27
N ASP A 73 -5.25 -12.71 2.52
CA ASP A 73 -4.91 -14.08 2.90
C ASP A 73 -6.11 -15.03 2.70
N ASP A 74 -7.32 -14.58 3.01
CA ASP A 74 -8.57 -15.33 2.82
C ASP A 74 -8.90 -15.52 1.32
N GLU A 75 -8.75 -14.46 0.51
CA GLU A 75 -9.06 -14.48 -0.92
C GLU A 75 -7.96 -15.13 -1.77
N MET A 76 -6.71 -15.06 -1.32
CA MET A 76 -5.54 -15.49 -2.09
C MET A 76 -4.49 -16.19 -1.20
N PRO A 77 -4.79 -17.40 -0.69
CA PRO A 77 -3.90 -18.12 0.23
C PRO A 77 -2.52 -18.46 -0.38
N LYS A 78 -2.39 -18.50 -1.71
CA LYS A 78 -1.11 -18.72 -2.42
C LYS A 78 -0.21 -17.48 -2.46
N LEU A 79 -0.75 -16.28 -2.25
CA LEU A 79 0.00 -15.02 -2.15
C LEU A 79 0.39 -14.68 -0.70
N ALA A 80 -0.23 -15.37 0.26
CA ALA A 80 -0.05 -15.13 1.70
C ALA A 80 1.26 -15.66 2.28
N ARG A 81 2.02 -16.44 1.50
CA ARG A 81 3.31 -17.01 1.92
C ARG A 81 4.35 -16.82 0.82
N PRO A 82 5.52 -16.22 1.12
CA PRO A 82 6.69 -16.37 0.26
C PRO A 82 7.20 -17.82 0.24
#